data_AF-A0A7C7CCT4-F1
#
_entry.id   AF-A0A7C7CCT4-F1
#
_cell.length_a   1.000
_cell.length_b   1.000
_cell.length_c   1.000
_cell.angle_alpha   90.00
_cell.angle_beta   90.00
_cell.angle_gamma   90.00
#
_symmetry.space_group_name_H-M   'P 1'
#
loop_
_entity.id
_entity.type
_entity.pdbx_description
1 polymer ?
#
loop_
_entity_poly.entity_id
_entity_poly.type
_entity_poly.pdbx_seq_one_letter_code
_entity_poly.pdbx_strand_id
1 'polypeptide(L)'
;MATIINNSLVAEESILRVHNPIFYVPDPDKGKPLDGFQAFFGIVGRDPLVEDNRKIVYALQEDGSAISLDQPVIGSAGGIPVHNNSPVGLAVNGSYSLKILDNQGVQKYYMPKVEAFNMQGFSGVIAEESQTVAGSQILTFAKIEATTAAFYKSTDATGAVFEGSYLKKDVDYTVDSTTQITLLIAAADGVVILGRQMDPTGQIVPVTEGSSALFVFQDIALAVASDLQAGDTVTINGGLVAGDKLGGNKYIAVFGQPQADDGENYINLSNGNQLQAIENNFKLARYAEVTTVTASVAGSLNIDLAQGNVHEIVLSENLAAINFVNVNPDADLTTTVTLRITQDPASTRTVNFAALKWAGGTVPVMTATLDAIDDYVFKSKGGSVWYGYVSGQDLK
;
A
#
# COMPACT_ATOMS: atom_id res chain seq x y z
N MET A 1 -62.36 -6.29 0.45
CA MET A 1 -61.56 -6.47 1.67
C MET A 1 -60.11 -6.35 1.27
N ALA A 2 -59.46 -5.24 1.63
CA ALA A 2 -58.04 -5.06 1.35
C ALA A 2 -57.24 -5.82 2.41
N THR A 3 -56.51 -6.84 1.98
CA THR A 3 -55.56 -7.55 2.83
C THR A 3 -54.40 -6.60 3.10
N ILE A 4 -54.30 -6.11 4.33
CA ILE A 4 -53.11 -5.43 4.82
C ILE A 4 -52.04 -6.52 4.97
N ILE A 5 -51.05 -6.50 4.07
CA ILE A 5 -49.85 -7.33 4.22
C ILE A 5 -49.02 -6.67 5.32
N ASN A 6 -48.87 -7.39 6.43
CA ASN A 6 -48.04 -7.01 7.56
C ASN A 6 -46.57 -7.02 7.15
N ASN A 7 -45.93 -5.86 7.09
CA ASN A 7 -44.54 -5.68 6.68
C ASN A 7 -43.54 -5.71 7.85
N SER A 8 -43.86 -6.38 8.97
CA SER A 8 -43.01 -6.42 10.18
C SER A 8 -42.01 -7.59 10.24
N LEU A 9 -41.87 -8.35 9.15
CA LEU A 9 -40.78 -9.33 8.98
C LEU A 9 -40.06 -9.00 7.67
N VAL A 10 -39.33 -7.88 7.66
CA VAL A 10 -38.34 -7.65 6.61
C VAL A 10 -37.19 -8.60 6.93
N ALA A 11 -37.19 -9.77 6.29
CA ALA A 11 -35.95 -10.48 6.08
C ALA A 11 -35.00 -9.51 5.37
N GLU A 12 -33.76 -9.46 5.83
CA GLU A 12 -32.65 -8.74 5.17
C GLU A 12 -32.78 -8.92 3.66
N GLU A 13 -32.69 -7.80 2.95
CA GLU A 13 -32.99 -7.69 1.53
C GLU A 13 -32.44 -8.88 0.74
N SER A 14 -33.33 -9.72 0.21
CA SER A 14 -32.92 -10.78 -0.68
C SER A 14 -32.24 -10.14 -1.90
N ILE A 15 -30.98 -10.52 -2.11
CA ILE A 15 -30.06 -10.06 -3.17
C ILE A 15 -30.49 -10.63 -4.53
N LEU A 16 -31.76 -10.48 -4.90
CA LEU A 16 -32.30 -10.84 -6.20
C LEU A 16 -32.94 -9.60 -6.81
N ARG A 17 -32.08 -8.66 -7.22
CA ARG A 17 -32.47 -7.58 -8.13
C ARG A 17 -32.04 -7.99 -9.54
N VAL A 18 -33.00 -8.05 -10.47
CA VAL A 18 -32.69 -8.06 -11.91
C VAL A 18 -32.13 -6.68 -12.23
N HIS A 19 -30.80 -6.54 -12.18
CA HIS A 19 -30.13 -5.37 -12.73
C HIS A 19 -30.38 -5.39 -14.24
N ASN A 20 -30.98 -4.33 -14.80
CA ASN A 20 -31.16 -4.23 -16.24
C ASN A 20 -29.77 -4.24 -16.88
N PRO A 21 -29.35 -5.32 -17.56
CA PRO A 21 -27.99 -5.44 -18.09
C PRO A 21 -27.76 -4.51 -19.29
N ILE A 22 -28.82 -3.84 -19.74
CA ILE A 22 -28.84 -3.00 -20.93
C ILE A 22 -28.88 -1.53 -20.50
N PHE A 23 -27.82 -0.79 -20.80
CA PHE A 23 -27.81 0.66 -20.73
C PHE A 23 -28.85 1.20 -21.74
N TYR A 24 -29.93 1.77 -21.24
CA TYR A 24 -31.03 2.30 -22.05
C TYR A 24 -31.22 3.79 -21.77
N VAL A 25 -31.28 4.57 -22.84
CA VAL A 25 -31.45 6.03 -22.79
C VAL A 25 -32.81 6.41 -23.38
N PRO A 26 -33.80 6.76 -22.55
CA PRO A 26 -35.05 7.33 -23.04
C PRO A 26 -34.87 8.79 -23.48
N ASP A 27 -35.73 9.25 -24.37
CA ASP A 27 -35.94 10.67 -24.64
C ASP A 27 -36.82 11.24 -23.52
N PRO A 28 -36.31 12.22 -22.73
CA PRO A 28 -37.04 12.75 -21.58
C PRO A 28 -38.32 13.49 -21.96
N ASP A 29 -38.42 13.96 -23.20
CA ASP A 29 -39.51 14.82 -23.66
C ASP A 29 -40.60 14.03 -24.41
N LYS A 30 -40.25 12.86 -24.98
CA LYS A 30 -41.07 12.20 -26.00
C LYS A 30 -41.47 10.75 -25.70
N GLY A 31 -41.18 10.23 -24.50
CA GLY A 31 -41.64 8.90 -24.07
C GLY A 31 -41.23 7.76 -25.00
N LYS A 32 -40.08 7.91 -25.68
CA LYS A 32 -39.54 6.99 -26.68
C LYS A 32 -38.02 6.85 -26.45
N PRO A 33 -37.31 5.90 -27.08
CA PRO A 33 -35.85 5.87 -27.00
C PRO A 33 -35.21 7.14 -27.59
N LEU A 34 -34.07 7.56 -27.02
CA LEU A 34 -33.28 8.65 -27.58
C LEU A 34 -32.46 8.13 -28.77
N ASP A 35 -33.00 8.34 -29.97
CA ASP A 35 -32.39 7.88 -31.22
C ASP A 35 -31.03 8.54 -31.49
N GLY A 36 -30.00 7.73 -31.74
CA GLY A 36 -28.68 8.22 -32.14
C GLY A 36 -27.96 9.03 -31.07
N PHE A 37 -28.23 8.77 -29.78
CA PHE A 37 -27.61 9.54 -28.70
C PHE A 37 -26.08 9.44 -28.72
N GLN A 38 -25.43 10.46 -28.19
CA GLN A 38 -23.97 10.52 -28.00
C GLN A 38 -23.68 10.57 -26.50
N ALA A 39 -23.09 9.50 -25.96
CA ALA A 39 -22.72 9.43 -24.56
C ALA A 39 -21.22 9.73 -24.36
N PHE A 40 -20.95 10.59 -23.40
CA PHE A 40 -19.60 10.98 -22.97
C PHE A 40 -19.40 10.63 -21.49
N PHE A 41 -18.31 9.95 -21.19
CA PHE A 41 -17.92 9.45 -19.88
C PHE A 41 -16.61 10.11 -19.46
N GLY A 42 -16.57 10.66 -18.24
CA GLY A 42 -15.41 11.41 -17.78
C GLY A 42 -15.17 11.31 -16.29
N ILE A 43 -14.17 12.06 -15.84
CA ILE A 43 -13.81 12.18 -14.43
C ILE A 43 -14.98 12.83 -13.67
N VAL A 44 -15.30 12.28 -12.49
CA VAL A 44 -16.35 12.80 -11.61
C VAL A 44 -16.20 14.30 -11.39
N GLY A 45 -17.33 15.02 -11.47
CA GLY A 45 -17.38 16.46 -11.27
C GLY A 45 -16.78 17.31 -12.40
N ARG A 46 -16.27 16.69 -13.48
CA ARG A 46 -15.73 17.39 -14.65
C ARG A 46 -16.66 17.24 -15.86
N ASP A 47 -16.45 18.10 -16.88
CA ASP A 47 -17.21 18.03 -18.13
C ASP A 47 -16.55 17.03 -19.09
N PRO A 48 -17.21 15.91 -19.46
CA PRO A 48 -16.63 14.89 -20.33
C PRO A 48 -16.59 15.28 -21.81
N LEU A 49 -17.14 16.45 -22.21
CA LEU A 49 -16.95 16.96 -23.57
C LEU A 49 -15.49 17.36 -23.83
N VAL A 50 -14.78 17.80 -22.79
CA VAL A 50 -13.34 18.09 -22.86
C VAL A 50 -12.57 16.78 -22.89
N GLU A 51 -11.70 16.61 -23.88
CA GLU A 51 -10.98 15.35 -24.13
C GLU A 51 -10.13 14.91 -22.95
N ASP A 52 -9.42 15.83 -22.31
CA ASP A 52 -8.58 15.57 -21.12
C ASP A 52 -9.38 15.08 -19.89
N ASN A 53 -10.69 15.31 -19.87
CA ASN A 53 -11.56 14.85 -18.78
C ASN A 53 -12.19 13.49 -19.07
N ARG A 54 -11.97 12.89 -20.24
CA ARG A 54 -12.61 11.63 -20.64
C ARG A 54 -11.96 10.43 -19.97
N LYS A 55 -12.78 9.43 -19.68
CA LYS A 55 -12.34 8.11 -19.21
C LYS A 55 -12.44 7.11 -20.35
N ILE A 56 -11.62 6.06 -20.32
CA ILE A 56 -11.76 4.97 -21.29
C ILE A 56 -13.07 4.23 -21.00
N VAL A 57 -13.83 3.97 -22.07
CA VAL A 57 -15.05 3.16 -22.02
C VAL A 57 -14.76 1.85 -22.72
N TYR A 58 -15.32 0.76 -22.22
CA TYR A 58 -15.14 -0.56 -22.80
C TYR A 58 -16.48 -1.15 -23.24
N ALA A 59 -16.49 -1.79 -24.42
CA ALA A 59 -17.53 -2.70 -24.85
C ALA A 59 -17.24 -4.09 -24.28
N LEU A 60 -18.20 -4.64 -23.54
CA LEU A 60 -18.13 -6.02 -23.05
C LEU A 60 -18.53 -6.99 -24.18
N GLN A 61 -17.72 -8.03 -24.38
CA GLN A 61 -17.98 -9.11 -25.31
C GLN A 61 -18.64 -10.31 -24.64
N GLU A 62 -19.25 -11.18 -25.44
CA GLU A 62 -19.91 -12.40 -24.97
C GLU A 62 -18.95 -13.40 -24.31
N ASP A 63 -17.66 -13.33 -24.66
CA ASP A 63 -16.59 -14.18 -24.09
C ASP A 63 -16.01 -13.63 -22.77
N GLY A 64 -16.55 -12.52 -22.27
CA GLY A 64 -16.07 -11.85 -21.05
C GLY A 64 -14.88 -10.92 -21.26
N SER A 65 -14.35 -10.81 -22.49
CA SER A 65 -13.33 -9.81 -22.82
C SER A 65 -13.92 -8.41 -23.00
N ALA A 66 -13.05 -7.40 -23.00
CA ALA A 66 -13.44 -6.00 -23.09
C ALA A 66 -12.61 -5.28 -24.17
N ILE A 67 -13.27 -4.54 -25.06
CA ILE A 67 -12.62 -3.70 -26.10
C ILE A 67 -12.83 -2.23 -25.78
N SER A 68 -11.77 -1.42 -25.83
CA SER A 68 -11.87 0.03 -25.66
C SER A 68 -12.67 0.68 -26.80
N LEU A 69 -13.56 1.59 -26.44
CA LEU A 69 -14.36 2.40 -27.36
C LEU A 69 -13.87 3.85 -27.38
N ASP A 70 -13.89 4.43 -28.57
CA ASP A 70 -13.76 5.88 -28.72
C ASP A 70 -15.04 6.59 -28.28
N GLN A 71 -14.86 7.82 -27.79
CA GLN A 71 -15.97 8.67 -27.39
C GLN A 71 -16.23 9.78 -28.43
N PRO A 72 -17.50 10.13 -28.72
CA PRO A 72 -18.72 9.66 -28.03
C PRO A 72 -19.10 8.21 -28.36
N VAL A 73 -19.64 7.51 -27.36
CA VAL A 73 -20.28 6.22 -27.57
C VAL A 73 -21.66 6.46 -28.20
N ILE A 74 -21.90 5.86 -29.36
CA ILE A 74 -23.10 6.09 -30.15
C ILE A 74 -24.20 5.08 -29.78
N GLY A 75 -25.41 5.60 -29.57
CA GLY A 75 -26.63 4.81 -29.39
C GLY A 75 -27.33 4.47 -30.70
N SER A 76 -28.05 3.34 -30.72
CA SER A 76 -29.00 2.98 -31.78
C SER A 76 -30.33 3.74 -31.65
N ALA A 77 -31.19 3.59 -32.65
CA ALA A 77 -32.60 4.04 -32.59
C ALA A 77 -33.41 3.40 -31.46
N GLY A 78 -32.94 2.29 -30.90
CA GLY A 78 -33.51 1.65 -29.71
C GLY A 78 -33.05 2.25 -28.39
N GLY A 79 -32.23 3.31 -28.40
CA GLY A 79 -31.72 3.95 -27.18
C GLY A 79 -30.70 3.08 -26.44
N ILE A 80 -29.99 2.19 -27.13
CA ILE A 80 -28.99 1.27 -26.58
C ILE A 80 -27.64 1.53 -27.25
N PRO A 81 -26.50 1.53 -26.52
CA PRO A 81 -25.15 1.67 -27.09
C PRO A 81 -24.85 0.60 -28.12
N VAL A 82 -24.15 0.98 -29.18
CA VAL A 82 -23.72 0.05 -30.23
C VAL A 82 -22.23 0.20 -30.54
N HIS A 83 -21.61 -0.92 -30.88
CA HIS A 83 -20.28 -0.97 -31.50
C HIS A 83 -20.37 -1.80 -32.78
N ASN A 84 -19.89 -1.26 -33.91
CA ASN A 84 -20.02 -1.89 -35.23
C ASN A 84 -21.46 -2.35 -35.57
N ASN A 85 -22.46 -1.52 -35.23
CA ASN A 85 -23.90 -1.81 -35.39
C ASN A 85 -24.48 -2.96 -34.55
N SER A 86 -23.70 -3.53 -33.62
CA SER A 86 -24.19 -4.51 -32.65
C SER A 86 -24.39 -3.86 -31.28
N PRO A 87 -25.50 -4.14 -30.56
CA PRO A 87 -25.68 -3.69 -29.18
C PRO A 87 -24.58 -4.23 -28.28
N VAL A 88 -24.04 -3.38 -27.41
CA VAL A 88 -22.98 -3.75 -26.46
C VAL A 88 -23.29 -3.28 -25.05
N GLY A 89 -22.88 -4.07 -24.07
CA GLY A 89 -22.77 -3.61 -22.69
C GLY A 89 -21.59 -2.67 -22.54
N LEU A 90 -21.75 -1.59 -21.78
CA LEU A 90 -20.67 -0.64 -21.51
C LEU A 90 -20.12 -0.87 -20.10
N ALA A 91 -18.80 -0.83 -19.99
CA ALA A 91 -18.10 -0.78 -18.72
C ALA A 91 -17.18 0.45 -18.68
N VAL A 92 -17.16 1.13 -17.53
CA VAL A 92 -16.25 2.24 -17.25
C VAL A 92 -15.65 1.96 -15.89
N ASN A 93 -14.32 2.07 -15.79
CA ASN A 93 -13.64 1.81 -14.54
C ASN A 93 -13.97 2.89 -13.50
N GLY A 94 -14.49 2.51 -12.33
CA GLY A 94 -14.79 3.41 -11.22
C GLY A 94 -15.91 4.43 -11.51
N SER A 95 -16.21 5.28 -10.53
CA SER A 95 -17.21 6.35 -10.65
C SER A 95 -16.89 7.29 -11.82
N TYR A 96 -17.91 7.82 -12.49
CA TYR A 96 -17.74 8.65 -13.68
C TYR A 96 -18.78 9.78 -13.77
N SER A 97 -18.44 10.86 -14.47
CA SER A 97 -19.43 11.84 -14.95
C SER A 97 -20.01 11.34 -16.28
N LEU A 98 -21.31 11.50 -16.47
CA LEU A 98 -21.99 11.10 -17.71
C LEU A 98 -22.70 12.30 -18.33
N LYS A 99 -22.44 12.56 -19.61
CA LYS A 99 -23.18 13.54 -20.40
C LYS A 99 -23.75 12.85 -21.64
N ILE A 100 -25.03 13.04 -21.90
CA ILE A 100 -25.70 12.48 -23.08
C ILE A 100 -26.27 13.62 -23.91
N LEU A 101 -25.86 13.66 -25.17
CA LEU A 101 -26.42 14.53 -26.19
C LEU A 101 -27.35 13.72 -27.11
N ASP A 102 -28.33 14.37 -27.72
CA ASP A 102 -29.08 13.79 -28.83
C ASP A 102 -28.27 13.79 -30.14
N ASN A 103 -28.84 13.21 -31.19
CA ASN A 103 -28.21 13.15 -32.51
C ASN A 103 -27.97 14.52 -33.17
N GLN A 104 -28.48 15.61 -32.59
CA GLN A 104 -28.25 16.99 -33.02
C GLN A 104 -27.23 17.72 -32.13
N GLY A 105 -26.63 17.03 -31.16
CA GLY A 105 -25.65 17.60 -30.24
C GLY A 105 -26.26 18.41 -29.10
N VAL A 106 -27.58 18.34 -28.90
CA VAL A 106 -28.26 19.02 -27.78
C VAL A 106 -28.20 18.15 -26.54
N GLN A 107 -27.77 18.72 -25.41
CA GLN A 107 -27.71 18.00 -24.15
C GLN A 107 -29.10 17.57 -23.68
N LYS A 108 -29.26 16.26 -23.40
CA LYS A 108 -30.47 15.68 -22.80
C LYS A 108 -30.25 15.26 -21.35
N TYR A 109 -29.09 14.71 -21.04
CA TYR A 109 -28.74 14.30 -19.67
C TYR A 109 -27.36 14.79 -19.28
N TYR A 110 -27.23 15.14 -18.00
CA TYR A 110 -25.95 15.35 -17.36
C TYR A 110 -26.01 14.84 -15.93
N MET A 111 -25.09 13.95 -15.59
CA MET A 111 -24.89 13.40 -14.26
C MET A 111 -23.45 13.75 -13.86
N PRO A 112 -23.26 14.65 -12.88
CA PRO A 112 -21.91 15.05 -12.45
C PRO A 112 -21.16 13.88 -11.79
N LYS A 113 -21.90 12.93 -11.22
CA LYS A 113 -21.39 11.69 -10.65
C LYS A 113 -22.40 10.57 -10.86
N VAL A 114 -21.97 9.50 -11.50
CA VAL A 114 -22.56 8.16 -11.46
C VAL A 114 -21.60 7.33 -10.63
N GLU A 115 -22.04 6.92 -9.44
CA GLU A 115 -21.25 6.05 -8.58
C GLU A 115 -20.97 4.75 -9.33
N ALA A 116 -19.72 4.29 -9.29
CA ALA A 116 -19.48 2.87 -9.56
C ALA A 116 -20.33 2.08 -8.58
N PHE A 117 -21.01 1.05 -9.06
CA PHE A 117 -21.69 0.14 -8.15
C PHE A 117 -20.66 -0.40 -7.17
N ASN A 118 -20.87 -0.12 -5.88
CA ASN A 118 -20.18 -0.86 -4.85
C ASN A 118 -20.61 -2.32 -5.00
N MET A 119 -19.68 -3.20 -5.33
CA MET A 119 -19.95 -4.63 -5.45
C MET A 119 -20.12 -5.29 -4.06
N GLN A 120 -20.75 -4.59 -3.11
CA GLN A 120 -21.21 -5.18 -1.86
C GLN A 120 -22.28 -6.22 -2.18
N GLY A 121 -21.91 -7.49 -2.09
CA GLY A 121 -22.82 -8.63 -2.27
C GLY A 121 -22.85 -9.26 -3.67
N PHE A 122 -22.04 -8.79 -4.63
CA PHE A 122 -21.93 -9.41 -5.97
C PHE A 122 -20.57 -10.07 -6.26
N SER A 123 -19.61 -10.02 -5.31
CA SER A 123 -18.45 -10.90 -5.37
C SER A 123 -18.95 -12.33 -5.15
N GLY A 124 -19.02 -13.12 -6.22
CA GLY A 124 -19.10 -14.57 -6.11
C GLY A 124 -17.99 -15.07 -5.18
N VAL A 125 -18.21 -16.24 -4.56
CA VAL A 125 -17.24 -16.92 -3.71
C VAL A 125 -15.85 -16.85 -4.36
N ILE A 126 -14.94 -16.08 -3.76
CA ILE A 126 -13.56 -15.97 -4.23
C ILE A 126 -12.93 -17.35 -4.07
N ALA A 127 -12.35 -17.87 -5.15
CA ALA A 127 -11.69 -19.16 -5.10
C ALA A 127 -10.40 -19.05 -4.27
N GLU A 128 -10.28 -19.95 -3.29
CA GLU A 128 -9.16 -20.05 -2.38
C GLU A 128 -8.63 -21.49 -2.39
N GLU A 129 -7.33 -21.62 -2.25
CA GLU A 129 -6.68 -22.92 -2.15
C GLU A 129 -5.38 -22.82 -1.37
N SER A 130 -5.18 -23.75 -0.45
CA SER A 130 -3.93 -23.89 0.29
C SER A 130 -3.12 -25.07 -0.23
N GLN A 131 -1.81 -24.90 -0.32
CA GLN A 131 -0.86 -25.95 -0.67
C GLN A 131 0.24 -26.04 0.40
N THR A 132 0.60 -27.26 0.78
CA THR A 132 1.66 -27.49 1.76
C THR A 132 2.95 -27.83 1.02
N VAL A 133 4.04 -27.15 1.39
CA VAL A 133 5.37 -27.45 0.88
C VAL A 133 5.78 -28.85 1.37
N ALA A 134 6.09 -29.75 0.43
CA ALA A 134 6.49 -31.12 0.72
C ALA A 134 7.50 -31.63 -0.32
N GLY A 135 8.79 -31.55 -0.01
CA GLY A 135 9.89 -32.08 -0.84
C GLY A 135 10.12 -31.34 -2.18
N SER A 136 9.32 -30.34 -2.49
CA SER A 136 9.42 -29.48 -3.68
C SER A 136 8.97 -28.06 -3.34
N GLN A 137 9.66 -27.08 -3.92
CA GLN A 137 9.29 -25.65 -3.83
C GLN A 137 8.29 -25.24 -4.91
N ILE A 138 7.93 -26.17 -5.81
CA ILE A 138 6.91 -25.96 -6.83
C ILE A 138 5.57 -26.36 -6.24
N LEU A 139 4.65 -25.39 -6.16
CA LEU A 139 3.30 -25.58 -5.63
C LEU A 139 2.30 -25.48 -6.79
N THR A 140 1.37 -26.43 -6.86
CA THR A 140 0.33 -26.47 -7.89
C THR A 140 -1.04 -26.21 -7.28
N PHE A 141 -1.77 -25.25 -7.83
CA PHE A 141 -3.08 -24.82 -7.40
C PHE A 141 -4.11 -25.15 -8.50
N ALA A 142 -5.12 -25.95 -8.17
CA ALA A 142 -6.15 -26.44 -9.10
C ALA A 142 -7.43 -25.61 -9.10
N LYS A 143 -7.69 -24.81 -8.06
CA LYS A 143 -8.93 -24.05 -7.86
C LYS A 143 -8.76 -22.56 -8.08
N ILE A 144 -7.54 -22.08 -8.23
CA ILE A 144 -7.20 -20.67 -8.44
C ILE A 144 -6.22 -20.51 -9.60
N GLU A 145 -6.26 -19.35 -10.26
CA GLU A 145 -5.29 -19.01 -11.30
C GLU A 145 -4.06 -18.31 -10.72
N ALA A 146 -2.89 -18.95 -10.75
CA ALA A 146 -1.66 -18.47 -10.10
C ALA A 146 -1.10 -17.16 -10.68
N THR A 147 -1.45 -16.81 -11.92
CA THR A 147 -1.06 -15.55 -12.60
C THR A 147 -1.75 -14.33 -11.99
N THR A 148 -2.96 -14.51 -11.47
CA THR A 148 -3.81 -13.46 -10.90
C THR A 148 -4.01 -13.63 -9.40
N ALA A 149 -3.58 -14.75 -8.82
CA ALA A 149 -3.69 -15.00 -7.40
C ALA A 149 -2.60 -14.31 -6.56
N ALA A 150 -3.00 -13.98 -5.33
CA ALA A 150 -2.15 -13.53 -4.24
C ALA A 150 -1.72 -14.74 -3.40
N PHE A 151 -0.45 -14.78 -2.96
CA PHE A 151 0.06 -15.88 -2.13
C PHE A 151 0.59 -15.42 -0.78
N TYR A 152 0.33 -16.24 0.24
CA TYR A 152 0.60 -15.93 1.64
C TYR A 152 1.20 -17.14 2.32
N LYS A 153 2.18 -16.90 3.19
CA LYS A 153 2.64 -17.92 4.13
C LYS A 153 1.72 -17.94 5.34
N SER A 154 1.00 -19.04 5.55
CA SER A 154 0.11 -19.20 6.70
C SER A 154 0.85 -19.22 8.02
N THR A 155 0.22 -18.71 9.08
CA THR A 155 0.60 -18.99 10.48
C THR A 155 0.01 -20.31 10.99
N ASP A 156 -1.01 -20.86 10.33
CA ASP A 156 -1.65 -22.12 10.70
C ASP A 156 -1.14 -23.31 9.85
N ALA A 157 -1.30 -24.52 10.38
CA ALA A 157 -0.91 -25.75 9.67
C ALA A 157 -2.01 -26.25 8.71
N THR A 158 -3.17 -25.59 8.69
CA THR A 158 -4.38 -26.04 7.99
C THR A 158 -4.77 -25.18 6.80
N GLY A 159 -4.19 -23.98 6.65
CA GLY A 159 -4.57 -23.00 5.64
C GLY A 159 -6.00 -22.46 5.80
N ALA A 160 -6.54 -22.48 7.02
CA ALA A 160 -7.93 -22.10 7.30
C ALA A 160 -8.06 -20.65 7.77
N VAL A 161 -6.97 -20.07 8.28
CA VAL A 161 -6.92 -18.69 8.76
C VAL A 161 -6.05 -17.85 7.83
N PHE A 162 -6.57 -16.69 7.42
CA PHE A 162 -5.86 -15.75 6.55
C PHE A 162 -4.94 -14.82 7.34
N GLU A 163 -4.16 -15.41 8.25
CA GLU A 163 -3.16 -14.72 9.06
C GLU A 163 -1.77 -15.17 8.58
N GLY A 164 -0.91 -14.24 8.18
CA GLY A 164 0.32 -14.61 7.50
C GLY A 164 1.13 -13.46 6.92
N SER A 165 2.30 -13.82 6.39
CA SER A 165 3.15 -12.89 5.64
C SER A 165 2.88 -13.05 4.14
N TYR A 166 2.61 -11.93 3.46
CA TYR A 166 2.51 -11.88 2.01
C TYR A 166 3.82 -12.33 1.37
N LEU A 167 3.72 -13.18 0.34
CA LEU A 167 4.85 -13.50 -0.51
C LEU A 167 4.90 -12.48 -1.66
N LYS A 168 6.08 -11.94 -1.93
CA LYS A 168 6.27 -10.99 -3.04
C LYS A 168 6.63 -11.76 -4.31
N LYS A 169 5.90 -11.52 -5.40
CA LYS A 169 6.24 -12.06 -6.72
C LYS A 169 7.63 -11.57 -7.16
N ASP A 170 8.37 -12.45 -7.82
CA ASP A 170 9.77 -12.29 -8.28
C ASP A 170 10.83 -12.07 -7.19
N VAL A 171 10.43 -12.14 -5.92
CA VAL A 171 11.37 -12.09 -4.78
C VAL A 171 11.24 -13.34 -3.92
N ASP A 172 10.02 -13.67 -3.50
CA ASP A 172 9.72 -14.82 -2.66
C ASP A 172 9.19 -16.00 -3.49
N TYR A 173 8.53 -15.73 -4.62
CA TYR A 173 8.05 -16.75 -5.56
C TYR A 173 8.01 -16.23 -7.01
N THR A 174 8.11 -17.13 -7.99
CA THR A 174 7.78 -16.86 -9.40
C THR A 174 6.53 -17.61 -9.80
N VAL A 175 5.83 -17.11 -10.81
CA VAL A 175 4.69 -17.81 -11.42
C VAL A 175 5.20 -18.52 -12.67
N ASP A 176 5.13 -19.85 -12.68
CA ASP A 176 5.65 -20.66 -13.79
C ASP A 176 4.57 -20.95 -14.83
N SER A 177 3.30 -20.99 -14.40
CA SER A 177 2.12 -21.17 -15.26
C SER A 177 0.84 -20.65 -14.60
N THR A 178 -0.31 -20.79 -15.25
CA THR A 178 -1.63 -20.44 -14.70
C THR A 178 -2.00 -21.22 -13.44
N THR A 179 -1.31 -22.30 -13.10
CA THR A 179 -1.61 -23.13 -11.92
C THR A 179 -0.40 -23.38 -11.03
N GLN A 180 0.79 -22.88 -11.40
CA GLN A 180 2.01 -23.20 -10.67
C GLN A 180 2.81 -21.96 -10.27
N ILE A 181 3.32 -22.02 -9.06
CA ILE A 181 4.35 -21.12 -8.56
C ILE A 181 5.57 -21.91 -8.10
N THR A 182 6.72 -21.28 -8.18
CA THR A 182 7.97 -21.75 -7.56
C THR A 182 8.37 -20.78 -6.46
N LEU A 183 8.57 -21.28 -5.24
CA LEU A 183 9.16 -20.47 -4.18
C LEU A 183 10.65 -20.25 -4.45
N LEU A 184 11.07 -18.99 -4.48
CA LEU A 184 12.46 -18.59 -4.72
C LEU A 184 13.32 -18.65 -3.45
N ILE A 185 12.67 -18.61 -2.28
CA ILE A 185 13.29 -18.82 -0.98
C ILE A 185 12.85 -20.21 -0.50
N ALA A 186 13.82 -21.05 -0.13
CA ALA A 186 13.54 -22.39 0.36
C ALA A 186 12.66 -22.34 1.63
N ALA A 187 11.42 -22.82 1.50
CA ALA A 187 10.53 -23.06 2.63
C ALA A 187 10.75 -24.48 3.18
N ALA A 188 10.70 -24.62 4.50
CA ALA A 188 10.74 -25.94 5.14
C ALA A 188 9.49 -26.76 4.82
N ASP A 189 9.62 -28.09 4.80
CA ASP A 189 8.48 -28.99 4.67
C ASP A 189 7.46 -28.72 5.79
N GLY A 190 6.17 -28.73 5.43
CA GLY A 190 5.06 -28.44 6.34
C GLY A 190 4.65 -26.97 6.40
N VAL A 191 5.35 -26.06 5.70
CA VAL A 191 4.88 -24.68 5.50
C VAL A 191 3.67 -24.69 4.57
N VAL A 192 2.59 -24.02 4.99
CA VAL A 192 1.37 -23.87 4.18
C VAL A 192 1.38 -22.53 3.45
N ILE A 193 1.17 -22.57 2.14
CA ILE A 193 0.95 -21.41 1.29
C ILE A 193 -0.51 -21.35 0.90
N LEU A 194 -1.20 -20.25 1.24
CA LEU A 194 -2.54 -19.99 0.75
C LEU A 194 -2.46 -19.14 -0.49
N GLY A 195 -3.19 -19.54 -1.52
CA GLY A 195 -3.47 -18.72 -2.68
C GLY A 195 -4.93 -18.27 -2.68
N ARG A 196 -5.15 -17.00 -3.02
CA ARG A 196 -6.48 -16.43 -3.19
C ARG A 196 -6.52 -15.72 -4.53
N GLN A 197 -7.48 -16.08 -5.37
CA GLN A 197 -7.66 -15.44 -6.67
C GLN A 197 -8.12 -13.99 -6.46
N MET A 198 -7.47 -13.04 -7.16
CA MET A 198 -7.92 -11.65 -7.12
C MET A 198 -9.12 -11.47 -8.05
N ASP A 199 -10.11 -10.70 -7.61
CA ASP A 199 -11.08 -10.11 -8.53
C ASP A 199 -10.31 -9.20 -9.50
N PRO A 200 -10.62 -9.16 -10.81
CA PRO A 200 -10.06 -8.21 -11.77
C PRO A 200 -10.17 -6.72 -11.35
N THR A 201 -10.96 -6.40 -10.33
CA THR A 201 -11.10 -5.07 -9.71
C THR A 201 -10.19 -4.82 -8.49
N GLY A 202 -9.44 -5.81 -7.99
CA GLY A 202 -8.54 -5.66 -6.82
C GLY A 202 -9.23 -5.70 -5.45
N GLN A 203 -10.47 -6.18 -5.38
CA GLN A 203 -11.28 -6.22 -4.15
C GLN A 203 -11.07 -7.53 -3.37
N ILE A 204 -10.79 -7.48 -2.05
CA ILE A 204 -10.79 -8.65 -1.17
C ILE A 204 -11.63 -8.39 0.08
N VAL A 205 -12.92 -8.72 0.08
CA VAL A 205 -13.76 -8.59 1.28
C VAL A 205 -13.50 -9.75 2.25
N PRO A 206 -13.11 -9.53 3.53
CA PRO A 206 -13.39 -10.47 4.59
C PRO A 206 -14.83 -10.25 5.06
N VAL A 207 -15.60 -11.32 5.00
CA VAL A 207 -17.01 -11.40 5.40
C VAL A 207 -17.14 -11.17 6.91
N THR A 208 -17.74 -10.05 7.32
CA THR A 208 -18.68 -9.88 8.45
C THR A 208 -19.18 -8.43 8.41
N GLU A 209 -20.49 -8.23 8.55
CA GLU A 209 -21.11 -6.92 8.66
C GLU A 209 -20.45 -6.11 9.81
N GLY A 210 -19.86 -4.96 9.49
CA GLY A 210 -19.15 -4.11 10.46
C GLY A 210 -17.62 -4.13 10.40
N SER A 211 -16.99 -4.94 9.56
CA SER A 211 -15.53 -4.90 9.31
C SER A 211 -15.15 -3.88 8.22
N SER A 212 -14.02 -3.20 8.39
CA SER A 212 -13.41 -2.37 7.34
C SER A 212 -13.02 -3.22 6.13
N ALA A 213 -13.37 -2.77 4.93
CA ALA A 213 -13.05 -3.48 3.70
C ALA A 213 -11.53 -3.55 3.51
N LEU A 214 -11.03 -4.72 3.09
CA LEU A 214 -9.65 -4.93 2.68
C LEU A 214 -9.58 -4.90 1.15
N PHE A 215 -8.63 -4.14 0.63
CA PHE A 215 -8.37 -4.04 -0.80
C PHE A 215 -6.98 -4.57 -1.05
N VAL A 216 -6.79 -5.35 -2.11
CA VAL A 216 -5.47 -5.83 -2.47
C VAL A 216 -5.21 -5.52 -3.92
N PHE A 217 -4.30 -4.57 -4.14
CA PHE A 217 -3.92 -4.16 -5.48
C PHE A 217 -2.64 -4.82 -5.89
N GLN A 218 -2.52 -5.08 -7.19
CA GLN A 218 -1.31 -5.63 -7.76
C GLN A 218 -0.14 -4.66 -7.54
N ASP A 219 -0.31 -3.40 -7.96
CA ASP A 219 0.63 -2.31 -7.78
C ASP A 219 -0.03 -1.06 -7.17
N ILE A 220 0.79 -0.07 -6.85
CA ILE A 220 0.33 1.19 -6.25
C ILE A 220 -0.45 2.07 -7.24
N ALA A 221 -0.17 1.97 -8.55
CA ALA A 221 -0.84 2.80 -9.55
C ALA A 221 -2.33 2.43 -9.66
N LEU A 222 -2.65 1.14 -9.58
CA LEU A 222 -4.01 0.65 -9.49
C LEU A 222 -4.70 1.15 -8.22
N ALA A 223 -4.02 1.07 -7.06
CA ALA A 223 -4.56 1.57 -5.80
C ALA A 223 -4.87 3.07 -5.84
N VAL A 224 -3.98 3.88 -6.44
CA VAL A 224 -4.15 5.33 -6.61
C VAL A 224 -5.32 5.69 -7.52
N ALA A 225 -5.60 4.88 -8.52
CA ALA A 225 -6.72 5.07 -9.43
C ALA A 225 -8.06 4.58 -8.84
N SER A 226 -8.04 3.81 -7.76
CA SER A 226 -9.23 3.26 -7.12
C SER A 226 -9.97 4.29 -6.26
N ASP A 227 -11.29 4.13 -6.17
CA ASP A 227 -12.17 5.01 -5.41
C ASP A 227 -12.26 4.61 -3.93
N LEU A 228 -11.11 4.57 -3.26
CA LEU A 228 -11.00 4.15 -1.85
C LEU A 228 -11.56 5.21 -0.91
N GLN A 229 -12.39 4.77 0.03
CA GLN A 229 -13.03 5.59 1.03
C GLN A 229 -12.22 5.60 2.33
N ALA A 230 -12.41 6.65 3.14
CA ALA A 230 -11.75 6.74 4.43
C ALA A 230 -12.11 5.53 5.33
N GLY A 231 -11.10 4.85 5.86
CA GLY A 231 -11.25 3.63 6.66
C GLY A 231 -10.99 2.33 5.88
N ASP A 232 -10.87 2.39 4.55
CA ASP A 232 -10.53 1.23 3.74
C ASP A 232 -9.08 0.81 3.99
N THR A 233 -8.87 -0.48 4.27
CA THR A 233 -7.51 -1.03 4.42
C THR A 233 -7.04 -1.52 3.06
N VAL A 234 -5.80 -1.23 2.71
CA VAL A 234 -5.23 -1.56 1.40
C VAL A 234 -3.93 -2.33 1.58
N THR A 235 -3.73 -3.41 0.86
CA THR A 235 -2.45 -4.10 0.75
C THR A 235 -1.96 -4.05 -0.69
N ILE A 236 -0.67 -3.77 -0.88
CA ILE A 236 -0.04 -3.86 -2.20
C ILE A 236 0.64 -5.22 -2.32
N ASN A 237 0.25 -6.01 -3.31
CA ASN A 237 0.64 -7.41 -3.40
C ASN A 237 2.06 -7.59 -3.96
N GLY A 238 2.47 -6.75 -4.91
CA GLY A 238 3.81 -6.88 -5.51
C GLY A 238 4.10 -5.86 -6.60
N GLY A 239 5.22 -5.16 -6.43
CA GLY A 239 5.64 -4.09 -7.32
C GLY A 239 6.10 -4.52 -8.71
N LEU A 240 5.15 -4.61 -9.63
CA LEU A 240 5.40 -4.98 -11.03
C LEU A 240 6.28 -3.99 -11.79
N VAL A 241 6.31 -2.74 -11.34
CA VAL A 241 7.26 -1.77 -11.85
C VAL A 241 8.56 -1.96 -11.07
N ALA A 242 9.62 -2.37 -11.77
CA ALA A 242 10.96 -2.46 -11.21
C ALA A 242 11.33 -1.13 -10.52
N GLY A 243 11.32 -1.12 -9.18
CA GLY A 243 11.69 0.04 -8.38
C GLY A 243 10.60 0.66 -7.51
N ASP A 244 9.35 0.18 -7.50
CA ASP A 244 8.33 0.77 -6.61
C ASP A 244 8.59 0.44 -5.13
N LYS A 245 9.20 -0.72 -4.81
CA LYS A 245 9.53 -1.19 -3.45
C LYS A 245 8.34 -1.27 -2.46
N LEU A 246 7.10 -1.09 -2.91
CA LEU A 246 5.91 -1.02 -2.03
C LEU A 246 5.20 -2.38 -1.86
N GLY A 247 5.63 -3.40 -2.59
CA GLY A 247 5.06 -4.75 -2.46
C GLY A 247 5.11 -5.25 -1.02
N GLY A 248 3.98 -5.70 -0.48
CA GLY A 248 3.78 -6.18 0.88
C GLY A 248 3.48 -5.09 1.92
N ASN A 249 3.39 -3.81 1.54
CA ASN A 249 2.99 -2.74 2.44
C ASN A 249 1.47 -2.73 2.65
N LYS A 250 1.05 -2.38 3.87
CA LYS A 250 -0.36 -2.13 4.22
C LYS A 250 -0.59 -0.65 4.47
N TYR A 251 -1.70 -0.15 3.95
CA TYR A 251 -2.16 1.22 4.08
C TYR A 251 -3.58 1.28 4.61
N ILE A 252 -3.96 2.44 5.11
CA ILE A 252 -5.35 2.85 5.33
C ILE A 252 -5.64 4.08 4.50
N ALA A 253 -6.77 4.09 3.80
CA ALA A 253 -7.26 5.29 3.15
C ALA A 253 -7.82 6.26 4.21
N VAL A 254 -7.43 7.52 4.14
CA VAL A 254 -7.90 8.59 5.01
C VAL A 254 -8.58 9.67 4.19
N PHE A 255 -9.49 10.39 4.82
CA PHE A 255 -10.21 11.48 4.18
C PHE A 255 -9.27 12.64 3.88
N GLY A 256 -9.27 13.10 2.62
CA GLY A 256 -8.43 14.22 2.18
C GLY A 256 -6.93 13.89 2.08
N GLN A 257 -6.09 14.92 2.02
CA GLN A 257 -4.62 14.83 1.91
C GLN A 257 -3.96 15.55 3.10
N PRO A 258 -4.04 14.96 4.31
CA PRO A 258 -3.60 15.62 5.54
C PRO A 258 -2.07 15.74 5.67
N GLN A 259 -1.31 14.94 4.92
CA GLN A 259 0.16 14.96 4.91
C GLN A 259 0.68 15.21 3.48
N ALA A 260 1.93 15.63 3.36
CA ALA A 260 2.57 15.75 2.06
C ALA A 260 2.78 14.36 1.45
N ASP A 261 2.55 14.23 0.15
CA ASP A 261 2.81 13.00 -0.58
C ASP A 261 4.32 12.74 -0.64
N ASP A 262 4.74 11.59 -0.13
CA ASP A 262 6.14 11.15 -0.14
C ASP A 262 6.37 9.93 -1.05
N GLY A 263 5.32 9.45 -1.71
CA GLY A 263 5.35 8.29 -2.60
C GLY A 263 5.55 6.94 -1.91
N GLU A 264 5.63 6.89 -0.58
CA GLU A 264 5.89 5.66 0.19
C GLU A 264 5.00 5.50 1.42
N ASN A 265 5.00 6.45 2.36
CA ASN A 265 4.16 6.40 3.57
C ASN A 265 2.84 7.15 3.42
N TYR A 266 2.84 8.19 2.59
CA TYR A 266 1.70 9.05 2.30
C TYR A 266 1.56 9.15 0.78
N ILE A 267 0.49 8.60 0.24
CA ILE A 267 0.30 8.51 -1.22
C ILE A 267 -1.08 9.07 -1.56
N ASN A 268 -1.12 10.12 -2.38
CA ASN A 268 -2.39 10.75 -2.74
C ASN A 268 -3.18 9.88 -3.71
N LEU A 269 -4.46 9.70 -3.42
CA LEU A 269 -5.41 9.02 -4.29
C LEU A 269 -6.00 9.99 -5.31
N SER A 270 -6.38 9.46 -6.48
CA SER A 270 -6.96 10.25 -7.57
C SER A 270 -8.33 10.84 -7.21
N ASN A 271 -9.01 10.27 -6.22
CA ASN A 271 -10.30 10.76 -5.71
C ASN A 271 -10.15 11.87 -4.64
N GLY A 272 -8.93 12.31 -4.32
CA GLY A 272 -8.66 13.38 -3.37
C GLY A 272 -8.49 12.92 -1.91
N ASN A 273 -8.60 11.62 -1.65
CA ASN A 273 -8.19 11.00 -0.38
C ASN A 273 -6.68 10.67 -0.39
N GLN A 274 -6.17 10.07 0.67
CA GLN A 274 -4.76 9.70 0.80
C GLN A 274 -4.61 8.32 1.45
N LEU A 275 -3.64 7.54 1.00
CA LEU A 275 -3.18 6.33 1.67
C LEU A 275 -2.14 6.67 2.72
N GLN A 276 -2.28 6.10 3.91
CA GLN A 276 -1.30 6.20 4.99
C GLN A 276 -0.80 4.81 5.35
N ALA A 277 0.52 4.61 5.36
CA ALA A 277 1.12 3.33 5.69
C ALA A 277 0.85 2.93 7.16
N ILE A 278 0.37 1.71 7.37
CA ILE A 278 0.15 1.09 8.69
C ILE A 278 1.30 0.12 9.01
N GLU A 279 1.71 -0.68 8.02
CA GLU A 279 2.83 -1.62 8.13
C GLU A 279 3.67 -1.53 6.86
N ASN A 280 4.96 -1.24 7.01
CA ASN A 280 5.93 -1.20 5.92
C ASN A 280 6.84 -2.43 5.99
N ASN A 281 6.85 -3.24 4.93
CA ASN A 281 7.77 -4.36 4.80
C ASN A 281 8.97 -3.96 3.93
N PHE A 282 9.84 -3.11 4.49
CA PHE A 282 11.09 -2.73 3.83
C PHE A 282 12.00 -3.97 3.65
N LYS A 283 12.28 -4.33 2.39
CA LYS A 283 13.46 -5.17 2.07
C LYS A 283 14.60 -4.21 1.72
N LEU A 284 15.47 -3.92 2.69
CA LEU A 284 16.63 -3.04 2.50
C LEU A 284 17.73 -3.82 1.76
N ALA A 285 17.90 -3.58 0.46
CA ALA A 285 19.02 -4.14 -0.31
C ALA A 285 20.39 -3.55 0.09
N ARG A 286 20.38 -2.34 0.69
CA ARG A 286 21.54 -1.68 1.30
C ARG A 286 21.06 -0.79 2.44
N TYR A 287 21.87 -0.62 3.48
CA TYR A 287 21.65 0.32 4.58
C TYR A 287 22.91 1.15 4.77
N ALA A 288 22.74 2.45 4.97
CA ALA A 288 23.82 3.37 5.30
C ALA A 288 23.29 4.39 6.30
N GLU A 289 24.08 4.68 7.32
CA GLU A 289 23.78 5.71 8.32
C GLU A 289 24.51 6.99 7.95
N VAL A 290 23.83 8.12 8.13
CA VAL A 290 24.48 9.42 8.03
C VAL A 290 25.48 9.52 9.17
N THR A 291 26.75 9.76 8.83
CA THR A 291 27.81 10.06 9.80
C THR A 291 27.88 11.57 9.99
N THR A 292 27.70 12.01 11.23
CA THR A 292 27.62 13.42 11.61
C THR A 292 28.87 13.83 12.37
N VAL A 293 29.63 14.77 11.82
CA VAL A 293 30.76 15.39 12.52
C VAL A 293 30.21 16.27 13.64
N THR A 294 30.57 15.96 14.87
CA THR A 294 30.09 16.66 16.06
C THR A 294 31.20 17.47 16.69
N ALA A 295 30.95 18.75 16.91
CA ALA A 295 31.88 19.63 17.60
C ALA A 295 31.63 19.61 19.12
N SER A 296 32.71 19.75 19.89
CA SER A 296 32.62 20.07 21.31
C SER A 296 32.63 21.59 21.50
N VAL A 297 31.89 22.06 22.51
CA VAL A 297 31.84 23.48 22.89
C VAL A 297 31.92 23.57 24.40
N ALA A 298 32.95 24.26 24.89
CA ALA A 298 33.17 24.52 26.32
C ALA A 298 33.19 23.22 27.16
N GLY A 299 33.83 22.18 26.63
CA GLY A 299 33.97 20.87 27.26
C GLY A 299 32.70 20.02 27.25
N SER A 300 31.67 20.42 26.49
CA SER A 300 30.45 19.63 26.32
C SER A 300 30.36 19.09 24.90
N LEU A 301 30.09 17.80 24.76
CA LEU A 301 29.74 17.16 23.49
C LEU A 301 28.24 16.88 23.44
N ASN A 302 27.52 17.58 22.57
CA ASN A 302 26.08 17.39 22.38
C ASN A 302 25.84 16.53 21.14
N ILE A 303 25.45 15.28 21.35
CA ILE A 303 25.08 14.33 20.30
C ILE A 303 23.60 14.55 19.97
N ASP A 304 23.35 15.14 18.80
CA ASP A 304 22.01 15.47 18.32
C ASP A 304 21.45 14.36 17.43
N LEU A 305 20.51 13.58 18.00
CA LEU A 305 19.92 12.43 17.31
C LEU A 305 18.91 12.82 16.23
N ALA A 306 18.57 14.10 16.09
CA ALA A 306 17.87 14.59 14.90
C ALA A 306 18.76 14.62 13.65
N GLN A 307 20.09 14.60 13.82
CA GLN A 307 21.06 14.68 12.72
C GLN A 307 21.63 13.31 12.31
N GLY A 308 21.39 12.25 13.09
CA GLY A 308 21.86 10.90 12.81
C GLY A 308 22.12 10.10 14.08
N ASN A 309 22.40 8.81 13.92
CA ASN A 309 22.78 7.92 15.03
C ASN A 309 24.29 7.63 15.05
N VAL A 310 25.03 8.03 14.01
CA VAL A 310 26.48 7.82 13.91
C VAL A 310 27.16 9.18 13.96
N HIS A 311 28.02 9.37 14.96
CA HIS A 311 28.73 10.62 15.19
C HIS A 311 30.23 10.41 15.20
N GLU A 312 30.98 11.40 14.73
CA GLU A 312 32.44 11.42 14.82
C GLU A 312 32.94 12.74 15.37
N ILE A 313 34.03 12.70 16.14
CA ILE A 313 34.71 13.87 16.68
C ILE A 313 36.22 13.66 16.69
N VAL A 314 36.95 14.69 16.29
CA VAL A 314 38.38 14.85 16.62
C VAL A 314 38.47 15.74 17.86
N LEU A 315 39.11 15.24 18.92
CA LEU A 315 39.23 16.00 20.16
C LEU A 315 40.06 17.28 19.94
N SER A 316 39.58 18.39 20.48
CA SER A 316 40.29 19.68 20.50
C SER A 316 40.35 20.30 21.90
N GLU A 317 39.56 19.75 22.82
CA GLU A 317 39.50 20.13 24.23
C GLU A 317 39.18 18.90 25.09
N ASN A 318 39.29 19.05 26.41
CA ASN A 318 38.83 18.00 27.33
C ASN A 318 37.30 18.01 27.41
N LEU A 319 36.68 16.85 27.26
CA LEU A 319 35.24 16.72 27.37
C LEU A 319 34.86 16.39 28.81
N ALA A 320 34.18 17.33 29.47
CA ALA A 320 33.63 17.18 30.81
C ALA A 320 32.28 16.42 30.81
N ALA A 321 31.54 16.43 29.70
CA ALA A 321 30.27 15.72 29.57
C ALA A 321 29.96 15.33 28.12
N ILE A 322 29.19 14.25 27.97
CA ILE A 322 28.52 13.85 26.72
C ILE A 322 27.02 13.89 27.00
N ASN A 323 26.28 14.62 26.18
CA ASN A 323 24.83 14.75 26.28
C ASN A 323 24.17 14.21 25.01
N PHE A 324 23.07 13.47 25.17
CA PHE A 324 22.21 13.07 24.06
C PHE A 324 21.01 14.01 24.01
N VAL A 325 20.81 14.68 22.88
CA VAL A 325 19.70 15.61 22.66
C VAL A 325 18.81 15.13 21.51
N ASN A 326 17.56 15.58 21.51
CA ASN A 326 16.53 15.16 20.55
C ASN A 326 16.38 13.62 20.48
N VAL A 327 16.43 12.97 21.64
CA VAL A 327 16.28 11.52 21.75
C VAL A 327 14.87 11.10 21.34
N ASN A 328 14.72 9.88 20.82
CA ASN A 328 13.43 9.30 20.48
C ASN A 328 12.44 9.50 21.64
N PRO A 329 11.31 10.20 21.42
CA PRO A 329 10.35 10.52 22.47
C PRO A 329 9.57 9.28 22.94
N ASP A 330 9.59 8.18 22.19
CA ASP A 330 8.95 6.94 22.59
C ASP A 330 9.74 6.23 23.70
N ALA A 331 9.12 6.15 24.88
CA ALA A 331 9.72 5.56 26.07
C ALA A 331 9.95 4.04 25.95
N ASP A 332 9.24 3.37 25.03
CA ASP A 332 9.32 1.92 24.86
C ASP A 332 10.32 1.48 23.79
N LEU A 333 10.79 2.42 22.96
CA LEU A 333 11.76 2.13 21.93
C LEU A 333 13.20 2.23 22.44
N THR A 334 14.04 1.43 21.80
CA THR A 334 15.48 1.38 22.07
C THR A 334 16.21 2.19 21.02
N THR A 335 17.06 3.11 21.48
CA THR A 335 17.96 3.91 20.63
C THR A 335 19.38 3.41 20.81
N THR A 336 20.08 3.24 19.69
CA THR A 336 21.50 2.90 19.65
C THR A 336 22.24 4.01 18.91
N VAL A 337 23.36 4.45 19.47
CA VAL A 337 24.17 5.55 18.94
C VAL A 337 25.61 5.07 18.86
N THR A 338 26.29 5.33 17.75
CA THR A 338 27.72 5.07 17.59
C THR A 338 28.48 6.38 17.63
N LEU A 339 29.54 6.45 18.42
CA LEU A 339 30.45 7.59 18.49
C LEU A 339 31.88 7.14 18.21
N ARG A 340 32.48 7.70 17.16
CA ARG A 340 33.91 7.61 16.89
C ARG A 340 34.62 8.81 17.51
N ILE A 341 35.62 8.55 18.32
CA ILE A 341 36.47 9.58 18.90
C ILE A 341 37.90 9.40 18.37
N THR A 342 38.42 10.42 17.70
CA THR A 342 39.84 10.51 17.34
C THR A 342 40.55 11.40 18.36
N GLN A 343 41.62 10.88 18.95
CA GLN A 343 42.47 11.64 19.87
C GLN A 343 43.07 12.87 19.17
N ASP A 344 43.27 13.95 19.92
CA ASP A 344 43.87 15.18 19.41
C ASP A 344 45.29 14.87 18.86
N PRO A 345 45.64 15.32 17.64
CA PRO A 345 46.94 15.08 17.01
C PRO A 345 48.11 15.75 17.74
N ALA A 346 47.85 16.77 18.57
CA ALA A 346 48.88 17.61 19.18
C ALA A 346 49.08 17.36 20.68
N SER A 347 48.03 16.99 21.40
CA SER A 347 48.11 16.78 22.86
C SER A 347 47.01 15.87 23.36
N THR A 348 47.33 14.92 24.24
CA THR A 348 46.33 14.01 24.81
C THR A 348 45.21 14.75 25.54
N ARG A 349 43.96 14.40 25.22
CA ARG A 349 42.73 14.90 25.84
C ARG A 349 42.03 13.82 26.64
N THR A 350 41.17 14.25 27.56
CA THR A 350 40.33 13.36 28.38
C THR A 350 38.86 13.50 28.02
N VAL A 351 38.14 12.38 28.08
CA VAL A 351 36.69 12.34 27.93
C VAL A 351 36.07 11.77 29.19
N ASN A 352 35.13 12.49 29.79
CA ASN A 352 34.42 12.05 30.98
C ASN A 352 33.15 11.28 30.62
N PHE A 353 33.17 9.97 30.88
CA PHE A 353 32.04 9.07 30.63
C PHE A 353 31.20 8.77 31.90
N ALA A 354 31.38 9.51 33.00
CA ALA A 354 30.80 9.16 34.30
C ALA A 354 29.26 9.17 34.35
N ALA A 355 28.59 9.90 33.47
CA ALA A 355 27.14 9.92 33.37
C ALA A 355 26.55 8.62 32.76
N LEU A 356 27.39 7.79 32.13
CA LEU A 356 27.00 6.57 31.42
C LEU A 356 27.21 5.33 32.29
N LYS A 357 26.41 4.29 32.05
CA LYS A 357 26.52 3.00 32.74
C LYS A 357 27.40 2.05 31.94
N TRP A 358 28.43 1.50 32.58
CA TRP A 358 29.40 0.59 31.96
C TRP A 358 29.34 -0.80 32.57
N ALA A 359 29.87 -1.79 31.85
CA ALA A 359 29.98 -3.16 32.35
C ALA A 359 30.74 -3.21 33.68
N GLY A 360 30.14 -3.81 34.70
CA GLY A 360 30.72 -3.88 36.05
C GLY A 360 30.85 -2.53 36.78
N GLY A 361 30.29 -1.44 36.23
CA GLY A 361 30.43 -0.09 36.79
C GLY A 361 31.78 0.58 36.53
N THR A 362 32.66 -0.05 35.76
CA THR A 362 34.00 0.46 35.47
C THR A 362 33.98 1.28 34.19
N VAL A 363 34.35 2.57 34.30
CA VAL A 363 34.49 3.46 33.15
C VAL A 363 35.69 3.00 32.30
N PRO A 364 35.56 2.89 30.96
CA PRO A 364 36.66 2.50 30.10
C PRO A 364 37.74 3.58 30.07
N VAL A 365 38.99 3.13 29.93
CA VAL A 365 40.14 4.02 29.74
C VAL A 365 40.29 4.30 28.25
N MET A 366 40.20 5.57 27.84
CA MET A 366 40.42 6.01 26.45
C MET A 366 41.91 5.89 26.07
N THR A 367 42.19 5.63 24.80
CA THR A 367 43.55 5.57 24.27
C THR A 367 44.20 6.96 24.28
N ALA A 368 45.38 7.05 24.90
CA ALA A 368 46.10 8.31 25.10
C ALA A 368 47.02 8.69 23.93
N THR A 369 47.32 7.73 23.04
CA THR A 369 48.15 7.92 21.85
C THR A 369 47.52 8.95 20.92
N LEU A 370 48.32 9.92 20.45
CA LEU A 370 47.87 10.93 19.49
C LEU A 370 47.35 10.23 18.22
N ASP A 371 46.32 10.81 17.59
CA ASP A 371 45.63 10.27 16.42
C ASP A 371 44.96 8.90 16.61
N ALA A 372 44.99 8.30 17.80
CA ALA A 372 44.31 7.04 18.05
C ALA A 372 42.80 7.19 17.90
N ILE A 373 42.18 6.16 17.31
CA ILE A 373 40.74 6.10 17.09
C ILE A 373 40.13 5.10 18.07
N ASP A 374 39.17 5.56 18.87
CA ASP A 374 38.36 4.74 19.76
C ASP A 374 36.89 4.83 19.34
N ASP A 375 36.23 3.68 19.19
CA ASP A 375 34.82 3.56 18.81
C ASP A 375 33.99 3.09 20.00
N TYR A 376 32.92 3.83 20.29
CA TYR A 376 31.98 3.56 21.36
C TYR A 376 30.56 3.39 20.81
N VAL A 377 29.79 2.52 21.46
CA VAL A 377 28.36 2.36 21.21
C VAL A 377 27.60 2.67 22.49
N PHE A 378 26.56 3.48 22.38
CA PHE A 378 25.66 3.82 23.47
C PHE A 378 24.26 3.32 23.19
N LYS A 379 23.60 2.78 24.21
CA LYS A 379 22.25 2.23 24.10
C LYS A 379 21.36 2.78 25.20
N SER A 380 20.13 3.16 24.86
CA SER A 380 19.11 3.56 25.84
C SER A 380 17.73 3.07 25.43
N LYS A 381 16.91 2.68 26.41
CA LYS A 381 15.46 2.52 26.24
C LYS A 381 14.79 3.78 26.81
N GLY A 382 14.05 4.51 25.99
CA GLY A 382 13.37 5.75 26.41
C GLY A 382 14.27 6.92 26.81
N GLY A 383 15.55 6.91 26.41
CA GLY A 383 16.46 8.06 26.47
C GLY A 383 16.95 8.53 27.84
N SER A 384 16.49 7.94 28.94
CA SER A 384 16.77 8.42 30.30
C SER A 384 18.05 7.82 30.92
N VAL A 385 18.34 6.54 30.62
CA VAL A 385 19.54 5.84 31.13
C VAL A 385 20.32 5.30 29.93
N TRP A 386 21.60 5.64 29.85
CA TRP A 386 22.48 5.25 28.75
C TRP A 386 23.53 4.24 29.21
N TYR A 387 23.62 3.15 28.47
CA TYR A 387 24.62 2.09 28.65
C TYR A 387 25.70 2.25 27.59
N GLY A 388 26.96 2.32 28.02
CA GLY A 388 28.13 2.42 27.15
C GLY A 388 28.79 1.07 26.91
N TYR A 389 29.25 0.89 25.68
CA TYR A 389 30.00 -0.27 25.22
C TYR A 389 31.21 0.23 24.43
N VAL A 390 32.35 -0.40 24.68
CA VAL A 390 33.55 -0.20 23.87
C VAL A 390 33.43 -1.13 22.67
N SER A 391 33.36 -0.55 21.47
CA SER A 391 33.28 -1.31 20.21
C SER A 391 34.65 -1.54 19.58
N GLY A 392 35.60 -0.64 19.84
CA GLY A 392 37.00 -0.76 19.43
C GLY A 392 37.86 0.30 20.10
N GLN A 393 39.14 -0.01 20.33
CA GLN A 393 40.12 0.95 20.85
C GLN A 393 41.45 0.81 20.13
N ASP A 394 42.19 1.92 20.02
CA ASP A 394 43.45 2.02 19.27
C ASP A 394 43.34 1.43 17.85
N LEU A 395 42.24 1.76 17.16
CA LEU A 395 42.00 1.34 15.78
C LEU A 395 42.99 2.07 14.86
N LYS A 396 43.64 1.31 13.96
CA LYS A 396 44.71 1.80 13.06
C LYS A 396 44.33 1.77 11.60
#